data_AF-A0A5K0Z3L1-F1
#
_entry.id   AF-A0A5K0Z3L1-F1
#
_cell.length_a   1.000
_cell.length_b   1.000
_cell.length_c   1.000
_cell.angle_alpha   90.00
_cell.angle_beta   90.00
_cell.angle_gamma   90.00
#
_symmetry.space_group_name_H-M   'P 1'
#
loop_
_entity.id
_entity.type
_entity.pdbx_description
1 polymer ?
#
loop_
_entity_poly.entity_id
_entity_poly.type
_entity_poly.pdbx_seq_one_letter_code
_entity_poly.pdbx_strand_id
1 'polypeptide(L)' 'VPVQLSLVCALSSIRLSIPSDLRPIEARQSVLLAVQELGKRFPNGLPKLDPIK' A
#
# COMPACT_ATOMS: atom_id res chain seq x y z
N VAL A 1 0.84 -3.01 12.19
CA VAL A 1 1.88 -3.99 12.56
C VAL A 1 3.22 -3.42 12.14
N PRO A 2 4.16 -3.18 13.06
CA PRO A 2 5.52 -2.79 12.70
C PRO A 2 6.26 -3.98 12.07
N VAL A 3 7.07 -3.74 11.04
CA VAL A 3 7.87 -4.77 10.34
C VAL A 3 9.30 -4.28 10.13
N GLN A 4 10.26 -5.22 10.07
CA GLN A 4 11.66 -4.93 9.75
C GLN A 4 11.82 -4.63 8.26
N LEU A 5 12.74 -3.71 7.91
CA LEU A 5 13.00 -3.34 6.51
C LEU A 5 13.48 -4.53 5.66
N SER A 6 14.21 -5.47 6.26
CA SER A 6 14.66 -6.71 5.61
C SER A 6 13.52 -7.58 5.07
N LEU A 7 12.29 -7.39 5.56
CA LEU A 7 11.10 -8.13 5.11
C LEU A 7 10.40 -7.46 3.92
N VAL A 8 10.81 -6.25 3.52
CA VAL A 8 10.24 -5.52 2.38
C VAL A 8 10.91 -5.98 1.10
N CYS A 9 10.21 -6.76 0.28
CA CYS A 9 10.79 -7.32 -0.96
C CYS A 9 10.72 -6.39 -2.18
N ALA A 10 9.82 -5.41 -2.18
CA ALA A 10 9.63 -4.48 -3.30
C ALA A 10 8.92 -3.20 -2.85
N LEU A 11 9.16 -2.11 -3.56
CA LEU A 11 8.43 -0.85 -3.42
C LEU A 11 7.66 -0.57 -4.70
N SER A 12 6.42 -0.10 -4.55
CA SER A 12 5.58 0.35 -5.66
C SER A 12 5.86 1.82 -5.97
N SER A 13 5.71 2.23 -7.23
CA SER A 13 5.73 3.66 -7.60
C SER A 13 4.41 4.39 -7.26
N ILE A 14 3.37 3.66 -6.85
CA ILE A 14 2.05 4.20 -6.47
C ILE A 14 2.02 4.48 -4.96
N ARG A 15 1.44 5.62 -4.58
CA ARG A 15 1.13 5.96 -3.18
C ARG A 15 -0.38 6.05 -2.97
N LEU A 16 -0.88 5.41 -1.92
CA LEU A 16 -2.26 5.57 -1.47
C LEU A 16 -2.35 6.77 -0.53
N SER A 17 -3.48 7.49 -0.59
CA SER A 17 -3.80 8.49 0.43
C SER A 17 -4.16 7.78 1.73
N ILE A 18 -3.53 8.17 2.83
CA ILE A 18 -3.73 7.57 4.15
C ILE A 18 -4.18 8.70 5.08
N PRO A 19 -5.24 8.49 5.90
CA PRO A 19 -5.67 9.47 6.89
C PRO A 19 -4.59 9.71 7.94
N SER A 20 -4.61 10.89 8.56
CA SER A 20 -3.62 11.28 9.58
C SER A 20 -3.65 10.41 10.84
N ASP A 21 -4.79 9.76 11.13
CA ASP A 21 -4.94 8.81 12.24
C ASP A 21 -5.55 7.48 11.75
N LEU A 22 -4.84 6.37 11.99
CA LEU A 22 -5.24 5.00 11.65
C LEU A 22 -5.70 4.18 12.86
N ARG A 23 -5.78 4.77 14.06
CA ARG A 23 -6.30 4.07 15.25
C ARG A 23 -7.78 3.71 15.13
N PRO A 24 -8.66 4.57 14.58
CA PRO A 24 -10.06 4.22 14.36
C PRO A 24 -10.22 3.04 13.40
N ILE A 25 -11.21 2.19 13.66
CA ILE A 25 -11.44 1.00 12.82
C ILE A 25 -11.93 1.39 11.43
N GLU A 26 -12.73 2.44 11.34
CA GLU A 26 -13.30 2.98 10.10
C GLU A 26 -12.18 3.49 9.18
N ALA A 27 -11.19 4.18 9.74
CA ALA A 27 -10.02 4.65 9.01
C ALA A 27 -9.23 3.49 8.40
N ARG A 28 -9.03 2.40 9.16
CA ARG A 28 -8.38 1.17 8.68
C ARG A 28 -9.19 0.46 7.60
N GLN A 29 -10.51 0.38 7.77
CA GLN A 29 -11.41 -0.23 6.80
C GLN A 29 -11.40 0.53 5.47
N SER A 30 -11.42 1.86 5.53
CA SER A 30 -11.32 2.73 4.34
C SER A 30 -10.02 2.46 3.55
N VAL A 31 -8.88 2.39 4.23
CA VAL A 31 -7.60 2.07 3.59
C VAL A 31 -7.60 0.65 3.00
N LEU A 32 -8.21 -0.33 3.68
CA LEU A 32 -8.33 -1.70 3.17
C LEU A 32 -9.11 -1.75 1.85
N LEU A 33 -10.25 -1.04 1.76
CA LEU A 33 -11.04 -0.96 0.53
C LEU A 33 -10.22 -0.35 -0.61
N ALA A 34 -9.49 0.74 -0.34
CA ALA A 34 -8.61 1.35 -1.34
C ALA A 34 -7.52 0.39 -1.84
N VAL A 35 -6.91 -0.40 -0.94
CA VAL A 35 -5.93 -1.44 -1.30
C VAL A 35 -6.56 -2.55 -2.15
N GLN A 36 -7.77 -3.00 -1.81
CA GLN A 36 -8.49 -4.02 -2.57
C GLN A 36 -8.83 -3.57 -3.99
N GLU A 37 -9.33 -2.34 -4.14
CA GLU A 37 -9.60 -1.75 -5.45
C GLU A 37 -8.33 -1.60 -6.29
N LEU A 38 -7.20 -1.26 -5.66
CA LEU A 38 -5.91 -1.24 -6.34
C LEU A 38 -5.52 -2.64 -6.83
N GLY A 39 -5.73 -3.68 -6.02
CA GLY A 39 -5.50 -5.07 -6.43
C GLY A 39 -6.35 -5.49 -7.64
N LYS A 40 -7.64 -5.12 -7.67
CA LYS A 40 -8.52 -5.38 -8.82
C LYS A 40 -8.06 -4.65 -10.08
N ARG A 41 -7.59 -3.41 -9.94
CA ARG A 41 -7.11 -2.57 -11.05
C ARG A 41 -5.79 -3.07 -11.64
N PHE A 42 -4.96 -3.75 -10.84
CA PHE A 42 -3.64 -4.24 -11.22
C PHE A 42 -3.54 -5.77 -11.01
N PRO A 43 -4.27 -6.58 -11.80
CA PRO A 43 -4.33 -8.03 -11.62
C PRO A 43 -2.96 -8.72 -11.81
N ASN A 44 -2.07 -8.10 -12.59
CA ASN A 44 -0.72 -8.61 -12.86
C ASN A 44 0.32 -8.08 -11.87
N GLY A 45 -0.10 -7.38 -10.82
CA GLY A 45 0.75 -6.76 -9.81
C GLY A 45 0.97 -5.26 -10.01
N LEU A 46 1.44 -4.61 -8.93
CA LEU A 46 1.68 -3.18 -8.88
C LEU A 46 2.97 -2.80 -9.64
N PRO A 47 3.01 -1.61 -10.28
CA PRO A 47 4.23 -1.11 -10.90
C PRO A 47 5.31 -0.88 -9.83
N LYS A 48 6.48 -1.48 -10.05
CA LYS A 48 7.62 -1.36 -9.13
C LYS A 48 8.32 -0.02 -9.30
N LEU A 49 8.88 0.50 -8.21
CA LEU A 49 9.75 1.66 -8.23
C LEU A 49 11.10 1.29 -8.89
N ASP A 50 11.59 2.16 -9.77
CA ASP A 50 12.91 2.02 -10.37
C ASP A 50 13.98 2.41 -9.33
N PRO A 51 14.95 1.54 -9.02
CA PRO A 51 15.97 1.81 -8.00
C PRO A 51 17.09 2.76 -8.46
N ILE A 52 17.23 3.04 -9.75
CA ILE A 52 18.37 3.78 -10.31
C ILE A 52 17.96 5.17 -10.82
N LYS A 53 16.72 5.31 -11.32
CA LYS A 53 16.22 6.60 -11.83
C LYS A 53 15.93 7.63 -10.76
#